data_AF-A0A1I1HN52-F1
#
_entry.id   AF-A0A1I1HN52-F1
#
_cell.length_a   1.000
_cell.length_b   1.000
_cell.length_c   1.000
_cell.angle_alpha   90.00
_cell.angle_beta   90.00
_cell.angle_gamma   90.00
#
_symmetry.space_group_name_H-M   'P 1'
#
loop_
_entity.id
_entity.type
_entity.pdbx_description
1 polymer ?
#
loop_
_entity_poly.entity_id
_entity_poly.type
_entity_poly.pdbx_seq_one_letter_code
_entity_poly.pdbx_strand_id
1 'polypeptide(L)'
;MTWYFKYDEATKELVPGAVNADTQPANSTAVDPAGTMFPVYVPSTDSWKSDEVKLAKWNAQIKQQEENKQPDLQAQIADLYARQLQQEMKGL
;
A
#
# COMPACT_ATOMS: atom_id res chain seq x y z
N MET A 1 -31.96 -6.30 2.77
CA MET A 1 -31.04 -5.21 2.38
C MET A 1 -29.60 -5.55 2.71
N THR A 2 -28.77 -5.64 1.66
CA THR A 2 -27.34 -5.91 1.71
C THR A 2 -26.64 -4.98 0.73
N TRP A 3 -25.41 -4.54 1.04
CA TRP A 3 -24.58 -3.78 0.10
C TRP A 3 -23.81 -4.74 -0.82
N TYR A 4 -23.82 -4.45 -2.11
CA TYR A 4 -23.14 -5.23 -3.14
C TYR A 4 -22.16 -4.36 -3.93
N PHE A 5 -20.97 -4.89 -4.18
CA PHE A 5 -19.91 -4.25 -4.95
C PHE A 5 -19.95 -4.77 -6.38
N LYS A 6 -19.94 -3.86 -7.35
CA LYS A 6 -20.01 -4.21 -8.78
C LYS A 6 -18.64 -4.53 -9.34
N TYR A 7 -18.61 -5.44 -10.32
CA TYR A 7 -17.42 -5.71 -11.11
C TYR A 7 -17.78 -5.85 -12.59
N ASP A 8 -16.81 -5.62 -13.46
CA ASP A 8 -16.95 -5.87 -14.89
C ASP A 8 -16.93 -7.38 -15.15
N GLU A 9 -17.93 -7.88 -15.85
CA GLU A 9 -18.09 -9.32 -16.05
C GLU A 9 -17.01 -9.92 -16.96
N ALA A 10 -16.51 -9.16 -17.93
CA ALA A 10 -15.52 -9.60 -18.91
C ALA A 10 -14.11 -9.55 -18.33
N THR A 11 -13.75 -8.47 -17.63
CA THR A 11 -12.39 -8.27 -17.11
C THR A 11 -12.22 -8.72 -15.66
N LYS A 12 -13.33 -8.95 -14.93
CA LYS A 12 -13.35 -9.20 -13.47
C LYS A 12 -12.72 -8.08 -12.66
N GLU A 13 -12.68 -6.87 -13.21
CA GLU A 13 -12.19 -5.69 -12.51
C GLU A 13 -13.29 -5.07 -11.64
N LEU A 14 -12.93 -4.59 -10.46
CA LEU A 14 -13.85 -3.87 -9.58
C LEU A 14 -14.32 -2.58 -10.26
N VAL A 15 -15.64 -2.37 -10.29
CA VAL A 15 -16.24 -1.10 -10.68
C VAL A 15 -16.48 -0.27 -9.41
N PRO A 16 -15.92 0.94 -9.28
CA PRO A 16 -16.07 1.75 -8.08
C PRO A 16 -17.54 1.99 -7.70
N GLY A 17 -17.85 1.79 -6.42
CA GLY A 17 -19.17 2.03 -5.84
C GLY A 17 -19.84 0.77 -5.30
N ALA A 18 -20.92 0.97 -4.55
CA ALA A 18 -21.75 -0.10 -3.98
C ALA A 18 -23.23 0.20 -4.21
N VAL A 19 -24.03 -0.87 -4.32
CA VAL A 19 -25.49 -0.79 -4.46
C VAL A 19 -26.14 -1.48 -3.27
N ASN A 20 -27.10 -0.80 -2.63
CA ASN A 20 -27.93 -1.41 -1.60
C ASN A 20 -29.14 -2.07 -2.27
N ALA A 21 -29.34 -3.37 -2.06
CA ALA A 21 -30.45 -4.12 -2.64
C ALA A 21 -30.92 -5.26 -1.71
N ASP A 22 -32.15 -5.73 -1.90
CA ASP A 22 -32.66 -6.90 -1.18
C ASP A 22 -32.21 -8.22 -1.79
N THR A 23 -31.93 -8.23 -3.09
CA THR A 23 -31.39 -9.36 -3.83
C THR A 23 -30.08 -8.96 -4.51
N GLN A 24 -29.16 -9.92 -4.67
CA GLN A 24 -27.86 -9.69 -5.29
C GLN A 24 -28.02 -9.27 -6.77
N PRO A 25 -27.58 -8.05 -7.14
CA PRO A 25 -27.57 -7.64 -8.54
C PRO A 25 -26.63 -8.51 -9.38
N ALA A 26 -26.90 -8.58 -10.69
CA ALA A 26 -25.96 -9.20 -11.62
C ALA A 26 -24.58 -8.51 -11.56
N ASN A 27 -23.52 -9.30 -11.75
CA ASN A 27 -22.13 -8.82 -11.76
C ASN A 27 -21.76 -8.05 -10.50
N SER A 28 -22.16 -8.59 -9.35
CA SER A 28 -21.87 -8.02 -8.05
C SER A 28 -21.51 -9.08 -7.02
N THR A 29 -20.85 -8.66 -5.94
CA THR A 29 -20.50 -9.52 -4.80
C THR A 29 -20.86 -8.82 -3.49
N ALA A 30 -21.14 -9.59 -2.43
CA ALA A 30 -21.31 -9.07 -1.08
C ALA A 30 -19.97 -8.89 -0.33
N VAL A 31 -18.87 -9.40 -0.89
CA VAL A 31 -17.53 -9.23 -0.35
C VAL A 31 -17.02 -7.84 -0.72
N ASP A 32 -16.53 -7.07 0.25
CA ASP A 32 -15.96 -5.75 0.03
C ASP A 32 -14.52 -5.82 -0.52
N PRO A 33 -14.31 -5.55 -1.83
CA PRO A 33 -12.97 -5.59 -2.42
C PRO A 33 -12.18 -4.32 -2.09
N ALA A 34 -12.81 -3.26 -1.56
CA ALA A 34 -12.13 -2.03 -1.17
C ALA A 34 -11.25 -2.24 0.08
N GLY A 35 -11.58 -3.22 0.92
CA GLY A 35 -10.70 -3.66 2.02
C GLY A 35 -9.44 -4.41 1.55
N THR A 36 -9.31 -4.68 0.25
CA THR A 36 -8.23 -5.47 -0.33
C THR A 36 -7.37 -4.60 -1.23
N MET A 37 -6.06 -4.53 -0.98
CA MET A 37 -5.14 -3.83 -1.88
C MET A 37 -4.96 -4.62 -3.18
N PHE A 38 -5.05 -3.95 -4.33
CA PHE A 38 -4.98 -4.57 -5.65
C PHE A 38 -5.92 -5.79 -5.78
N PRO A 39 -7.24 -5.59 -5.65
CA PRO A 39 -8.20 -6.69 -5.56
C PRO A 39 -8.24 -7.50 -6.87
N VAL A 40 -8.18 -8.82 -6.73
CA VAL A 40 -8.35 -9.80 -7.81
C VAL A 40 -9.40 -10.82 -7.38
N TYR A 41 -10.33 -11.12 -8.28
CA TYR A 41 -11.36 -12.12 -8.06
C TYR A 41 -10.79 -13.54 -8.21
N VAL A 42 -11.06 -14.41 -7.22
CA VAL A 42 -10.62 -15.82 -7.19
C VAL A 42 -11.84 -16.72 -7.37
N PRO A 43 -12.06 -17.28 -8.59
CA PRO A 43 -13.28 -18.05 -8.89
C PRO A 43 -13.44 -19.34 -8.08
N SER A 44 -12.33 -19.97 -7.66
CA SER A 44 -12.37 -21.23 -6.91
C SER A 44 -12.94 -21.08 -5.51
N THR A 45 -12.89 -19.88 -4.94
CA THR A 45 -13.37 -19.57 -3.59
C THR A 45 -14.44 -18.48 -3.57
N ASP A 46 -14.90 -18.04 -4.74
CA ASP A 46 -15.87 -16.94 -4.92
C ASP A 46 -15.54 -15.72 -4.04
N SER A 47 -14.26 -15.34 -4.03
CA SER A 47 -13.74 -14.36 -3.07
C SER A 47 -12.76 -13.40 -3.72
N TRP A 48 -12.64 -12.20 -3.15
CA TRP A 48 -11.61 -11.24 -3.52
C TRP A 48 -10.36 -11.42 -2.67
N LYS A 49 -9.19 -11.32 -3.29
CA LYS A 49 -7.88 -11.37 -2.63
C LYS A 49 -6.95 -10.33 -3.22
N SER A 50 -5.90 -9.99 -2.48
CA SER A 50 -4.85 -9.12 -3.00
C SER A 50 -4.03 -9.84 -4.06
N ASP A 51 -3.70 -9.14 -5.14
CA ASP A 51 -2.69 -9.58 -6.09
C ASP A 51 -1.33 -9.65 -5.38
N GLU A 52 -0.85 -10.86 -5.08
CA GLU A 52 0.41 -11.09 -4.38
C GLU A 52 1.61 -10.50 -5.11
N VAL A 53 1.59 -10.48 -6.44
CA VAL A 53 2.69 -9.97 -7.26
C VAL A 53 2.74 -8.44 -7.19
N LYS A 54 1.59 -7.76 -7.35
CA LYS A 54 1.52 -6.29 -7.21
C LYS A 54 1.82 -5.86 -5.77
N LEU A 55 1.32 -6.60 -4.80
CA LEU A 55 1.58 -6.36 -3.38
C LEU A 55 3.08 -6.46 -3.06
N ALA A 56 3.75 -7.50 -3.54
CA ALA A 56 5.20 -7.66 -3.36
C ALA A 56 6.00 -6.52 -4.00
N LYS A 57 5.63 -6.09 -5.21
CA LYS A 57 6.26 -4.95 -5.90
C LYS A 57 6.08 -3.64 -5.11
N TRP A 58 4.86 -3.38 -4.65
CA TRP A 58 4.56 -2.20 -3.82
C TRP A 58 5.40 -2.19 -2.54
N ASN A 59 5.42 -3.31 -1.81
CA ASN A 59 6.18 -3.44 -0.57
C ASN A 59 7.69 -3.26 -0.79
N ALA A 60 8.24 -3.82 -1.87
CA ALA A 60 9.65 -3.62 -2.23
C ALA A 60 9.97 -2.15 -2.53
N GLN A 61 9.07 -1.45 -3.23
CA GLN A 61 9.23 -0.02 -3.52
C GLN A 61 9.18 0.84 -2.26
N ILE A 62 8.24 0.58 -1.35
CA ILE A 62 8.18 1.28 -0.06
C ILE A 62 9.47 1.04 0.73
N LYS A 63 9.93 -0.21 0.82
CA LYS A 63 11.16 -0.55 1.54
C LYS A 63 12.39 0.18 0.98
N GLN A 64 12.54 0.26 -0.34
CA GLN A 64 13.62 1.04 -0.96
C GLN A 64 13.51 2.53 -0.66
N GLN A 65 12.30 3.08 -0.62
CA GLN A 65 12.11 4.48 -0.23
C GLN A 65 12.44 4.73 1.24
N GLU A 66 12.16 3.77 2.13
CA GLU A 66 12.51 3.85 3.55
C GLU A 66 14.01 3.69 3.79
N GLU A 67 14.68 2.76 3.10
CA GLU A 67 16.13 2.60 3.13
C GLU A 67 16.85 3.87 2.65
N ASN A 68 16.36 4.49 1.57
CA ASN A 68 16.88 5.78 1.09
C ASN A 68 16.52 6.97 1.99
N LYS A 69 15.60 6.79 2.95
CA LYS A 69 15.20 7.78 3.96
C LYS A 69 15.87 7.54 5.32
N GLN A 70 16.86 6.66 5.44
CA GLN A 70 17.83 6.80 6.52
C GLN A 70 18.83 7.88 6.08
N PRO A 71 18.63 9.16 6.44
CA PRO A 71 19.72 10.09 6.33
C PRO A 71 20.83 9.57 7.25
N ASP A 72 22.03 9.76 6.75
CA ASP A 72 23.33 9.53 7.36
C ASP A 72 23.45 10.22 8.73
N LEU A 73 22.68 9.75 9.71
CA LEU A 73 22.62 10.28 11.07
C LEU A 73 24.01 10.18 11.70
N GLN A 74 24.76 9.15 11.32
CA GLN A 74 26.16 9.02 11.68
C GLN A 74 27.05 10.08 11.04
N ALA A 75 26.95 10.39 9.74
CA ALA A 75 27.74 11.49 9.17
C ALA A 75 27.31 12.87 9.69
N GLN A 76 26.02 13.09 9.97
CA GLN A 76 25.56 14.34 10.58
C GLN A 76 26.10 14.51 12.01
N ILE A 77 26.12 13.43 12.81
CA ILE A 77 26.75 13.43 14.14
C ILE A 77 28.26 13.67 14.00
N ALA A 78 28.93 13.00 13.07
CA ALA A 78 30.36 13.16 12.85
C ALA A 78 30.76 14.59 12.43
N ASP A 79 29.98 15.24 11.56
CA ASP A 79 30.20 16.64 11.15
C ASP A 79 29.98 17.61 12.32
N LEU A 80 28.97 17.38 13.16
CA LEU A 80 28.74 18.18 14.37
C LEU A 80 29.90 18.07 15.37
N TYR A 81 30.40 16.85 15.62
CA TYR A 81 31.56 16.63 16.49
C TYR A 81 32.83 17.28 15.92
N ALA A 82 33.07 17.16 14.61
CA ALA A 82 34.24 17.76 13.96
C ALA A 82 34.23 19.30 14.06
N ARG A 83 33.06 19.93 13.90
CA ARG A 83 32.91 21.38 14.05
C ARG A 83 33.14 21.86 15.48
N GLN A 84 32.66 21.10 16.48
CA GLN A 84 32.89 21.44 17.88
C GLN A 84 34.38 21.38 18.25
N LEU A 85 35.08 20.32 17.86
CA LEU A 85 36.53 20.19 18.10
C LEU A 85 37.33 21.31 17.43
N GLN A 86 36.94 21.74 16.22
CA GLN A 86 37.58 22.87 15.55
C GLN A 86 37.34 24.22 16.22
N GLN A 87 36.19 24.42 16.88
CA GLN A 87 35.92 25.63 17.65
C GLN A 87 36.74 25.66 18.94
N GLU A 88 36.86 24.53 19.65
CA GLU A 88 37.68 24.41 20.85
C GLU A 88 39.18 24.65 20.58
N MET A 89 39.70 24.16 19.45
CA MET A 89 41.11 24.40 19.08
C MET A 89 41.42 25.81 18.58
N LYS A 90 40.42 26.60 18.14
CA LYS A 90 40.62 28.00 17.72
C LYS A 90 40.42 29.00 18.85
N GLY A 91 39.88 28.56 19.99
CA GLY A 91 39.68 29.37 21.19
C GLY A 91 40.82 29.27 22.23
N LEU A 92 41.87 28.51 21.92
CA LEU A 92 43.15 28.41 22.63
C LEU A 92 44.23 29.17 21.87
#